data_AF-A0A354WM68-F1
#
_entry.id   AF-A0A354WM68-F1
#
_cell.length_a   1.000
_cell.length_b   1.000
_cell.length_c   1.000
_cell.angle_alpha   90.00
_cell.angle_beta   90.00
_cell.angle_gamma   90.00
#
_symmetry.space_group_name_H-M   'P 1'
#
loop_
_entity.id
_entity.type
_entity.pdbx_description
1 polymer ?
#
loop_
_entity_poly.entity_id
_entity_poly.type
_entity_poly.pdbx_seq_one_letter_code
_entity_poly.pdbx_strand_id
1 'polypeptide(L)'
;MNFEQALAITDTLVFKKTGKHLTDAQTAVLQGTWYCQKYHEIALQYRCTPEYLKQDVGPKLWKLLSDELGEKIGKKNFRAVIERLLSQTPPPDPT
;
A
#
# COMPACT_ATOMS: atom_id res chain seq x y z
N MET A 1 14.73 4.64 -1.76
CA MET A 1 14.07 4.38 -0.46
C MET A 1 13.90 2.89 -0.24
N ASN A 2 13.94 2.46 1.02
CA ASN A 2 13.78 1.05 1.38
C ASN A 2 12.31 0.72 1.61
N PHE A 3 11.92 -0.52 1.27
CA PHE A 3 10.57 -1.02 1.48
C PHE A 3 10.14 -0.92 2.95
N GLU A 4 11.04 -1.15 3.90
CA GLU A 4 10.75 -1.06 5.34
C GLU A 4 10.26 0.33 5.75
N GLN A 5 10.87 1.40 5.22
CA GLN A 5 10.40 2.76 5.51
C GLN A 5 9.04 3.03 4.88
N ALA A 6 8.83 2.57 3.65
CA ALA A 6 7.55 2.67 2.97
C ALA A 6 6.45 1.93 3.74
N LEU A 7 6.76 0.74 4.25
CA LEU A 7 5.88 -0.07 5.06
C LEU A 7 5.54 0.62 6.38
N ALA A 8 6.53 1.15 7.10
CA ALA A 8 6.32 1.84 8.36
C ALA A 8 5.39 3.06 8.22
N ILE A 9 5.57 3.86 7.16
CA ILE A 9 4.65 4.98 6.86
C ILE A 9 3.26 4.44 6.55
N THR A 10 3.16 3.50 5.62
CA THR A 10 1.86 2.93 5.20
C THR A 10 1.10 2.32 6.39
N ASP A 11 1.81 1.64 7.29
CA ASP A 11 1.26 1.09 8.52
C ASP A 11 0.72 2.18 9.46
N THR A 12 1.49 3.24 9.65
CA THR A 12 1.07 4.40 10.46
C THR A 12 -0.19 5.06 9.89
N LEU A 13 -0.25 5.20 8.57
CA LEU A 13 -1.40 5.75 7.84
C LEU A 13 -2.65 4.88 8.04
N VAL A 14 -2.52 3.57 7.87
CA VAL A 14 -3.61 2.60 8.08
C VAL A 14 -4.07 2.58 9.54
N PHE A 15 -3.13 2.62 10.48
CA PHE A 15 -3.41 2.68 11.90
C PHE A 15 -4.15 3.97 12.29
N LYS A 16 -3.75 5.13 11.76
CA LYS A 16 -4.47 6.39 11.97
C LYS A 16 -5.91 6.33 11.48
N LYS A 17 -6.15 5.66 10.34
CA LYS A 17 -7.49 5.60 9.73
C LYS A 17 -8.40 4.55 10.37
N THR A 18 -7.85 3.39 10.72
CA THR A 18 -8.64 2.21 11.13
C THR A 18 -8.42 1.78 12.57
N GLY A 19 -7.41 2.34 13.25
CA GLY A 19 -6.95 1.89 14.56
C GLY A 19 -6.27 0.53 14.56
N LYS A 20 -5.96 -0.03 13.38
CA LYS A 20 -5.35 -1.35 13.20
C LYS A 20 -4.13 -1.27 12.30
N HIS A 21 -3.13 -2.09 12.59
CA HIS A 21 -1.94 -2.25 11.77
C HIS A 21 -2.22 -3.07 10.51
N LEU A 22 -1.31 -2.99 9.55
CA LEU A 22 -1.36 -3.77 8.32
C LEU A 22 -1.32 -5.27 8.63
N THR A 23 -2.23 -6.02 8.02
CA THR A 23 -2.20 -7.49 8.05
C THR A 23 -1.12 -8.05 7.14
N ASP A 24 -0.66 -9.28 7.38
CA ASP A 24 0.34 -9.96 6.54
C ASP A 24 -0.01 -9.94 5.05
N ALA A 25 -1.28 -10.14 4.71
CA ALA A 25 -1.74 -10.11 3.33
C ALA A 25 -1.64 -8.71 2.70
N GLN A 26 -1.92 -7.64 3.47
CA GLN A 26 -1.74 -6.28 3.00
C GLN A 26 -0.26 -5.96 2.81
N THR A 27 0.58 -6.32 3.78
CA THR A 27 2.04 -6.20 3.69
C THR A 27 2.59 -6.91 2.48
N ALA A 28 2.12 -8.12 2.19
CA ALA A 28 2.47 -8.88 0.99
C ALA A 28 2.13 -8.12 -0.30
N VAL A 29 0.93 -7.53 -0.38
CA VAL A 29 0.50 -6.74 -1.54
C VAL A 29 1.37 -5.49 -1.69
N LEU A 30 1.71 -4.81 -0.60
CA LEU A 30 2.60 -3.63 -0.63
C LEU A 30 4.00 -4.02 -1.10
N GLN A 31 4.55 -5.09 -0.54
CA GLN A 31 5.87 -5.59 -0.89
C GLN A 31 5.94 -5.96 -2.36
N GLY A 32 5.01 -6.79 -2.84
CA GLY A 32 5.01 -7.16 -4.24
C GLY A 32 4.70 -5.99 -5.17
N THR A 33 3.93 -5.00 -4.72
CA THR A 33 3.75 -3.76 -5.49
C THR A 33 5.06 -2.96 -5.58
N TRP A 34 5.80 -2.87 -4.48
CA TRP A 34 7.08 -2.17 -4.40
C TRP A 34 8.14 -2.78 -5.33
N TYR A 35 8.18 -4.12 -5.40
CA TYR A 35 9.07 -4.89 -6.28
C TYR A 35 8.48 -5.18 -7.67
N CYS A 36 7.37 -4.54 -8.07
CA CYS A 36 6.70 -4.77 -9.35
C CYS A 36 6.29 -6.24 -9.64
N GLN A 37 6.09 -7.06 -8.60
CA GLN A 37 5.62 -8.44 -8.70
C GLN A 37 4.13 -8.52 -9.05
N LYS A 38 3.72 -9.63 -9.67
CA LYS A 38 2.30 -9.92 -9.97
C LYS A 38 1.60 -10.51 -8.74
N TYR A 39 0.28 -10.36 -8.63
CA TYR A 39 -0.49 -10.93 -7.51
C TYR A 39 -0.32 -12.45 -7.37
N HIS A 40 -0.10 -13.16 -8.48
CA HIS A 40 0.22 -14.59 -8.49
C HIS A 40 1.51 -14.92 -7.72
N GLU A 41 2.59 -14.16 -7.98
CA GLU A 41 3.90 -14.35 -7.32
C GLU A 41 3.80 -14.10 -5.82
N ILE A 42 3.10 -13.02 -5.45
CA ILE A 42 2.86 -12.64 -4.06
C ILE A 42 2.04 -13.71 -3.34
N ALA A 43 0.99 -14.20 -4.01
CA ALA A 43 0.12 -15.24 -3.48
C ALA A 43 0.88 -16.54 -3.18
N LEU A 44 1.77 -16.96 -4.11
CA LEU A 44 2.65 -18.11 -3.91
C LEU A 44 3.57 -17.93 -2.70
N GLN A 45 4.20 -16.76 -2.59
CA GLN A 45 5.17 -16.48 -1.52
C GLN A 45 4.50 -16.41 -0.14
N TYR A 46 3.28 -15.88 -0.05
CA TYR A 46 2.53 -15.71 1.19
C TYR A 46 1.47 -16.79 1.43
N ARG A 47 1.51 -17.90 0.67
CA ARG A 47 0.54 -19.01 0.75
C ARG A 47 -0.93 -18.56 0.73
N CYS A 48 -1.22 -17.52 -0.05
CA CYS A 48 -2.56 -16.98 -0.24
C CYS A 48 -3.05 -17.29 -1.67
N THR A 49 -4.31 -16.96 -1.97
CA THR A 49 -4.83 -17.06 -3.34
C THR A 49 -4.67 -15.75 -4.09
N PRO A 50 -4.32 -15.78 -5.39
CA PRO A 50 -4.20 -14.56 -6.20
C PRO A 50 -5.53 -13.83 -6.34
N GLU A 51 -6.66 -14.55 -6.39
CA GLU A 51 -7.99 -13.95 -6.32
C GLU A 51 -8.21 -13.16 -5.04
N TYR A 52 -7.87 -13.72 -3.87
CA TYR A 52 -8.03 -13.01 -2.59
C TYR A 52 -7.23 -11.71 -2.56
N LEU A 53 -5.98 -11.72 -3.06
CA LEU A 53 -5.17 -10.51 -3.13
C LEU A 53 -5.74 -9.48 -4.12
N LYS A 54 -6.29 -9.93 -5.25
CA LYS A 54 -6.77 -9.04 -6.32
C LYS A 54 -8.18 -8.50 -6.06
N GLN A 55 -9.06 -9.30 -5.47
CA GLN A 55 -10.47 -8.96 -5.27
C GLN A 55 -10.75 -8.38 -3.88
N ASP A 56 -10.00 -8.83 -2.87
CA ASP A 56 -10.26 -8.48 -1.48
C ASP A 56 -9.20 -7.53 -0.94
N VAL A 57 -7.95 -8.01 -0.80
CA VAL A 57 -6.90 -7.28 -0.08
C VAL A 57 -6.47 -6.02 -0.83
N GLY A 58 -6.14 -6.16 -2.11
CA GLY A 58 -5.66 -5.06 -2.94
C GLY A 58 -6.65 -3.89 -3.00
N PRO A 59 -7.90 -4.09 -3.49
CA PRO A 59 -8.88 -3.02 -3.60
C PRO A 59 -9.18 -2.34 -2.26
N LYS A 60 -9.31 -3.11 -1.17
CA LYS A 60 -9.54 -2.56 0.17
C LYS A 60 -8.37 -1.72 0.63
N LEU A 61 -7.14 -2.20 0.43
CA LEU A 61 -5.92 -1.48 0.81
C LEU A 61 -5.76 -0.18 0.02
N TRP A 62 -5.90 -0.23 -1.30
CA TRP A 62 -5.80 0.97 -2.16
C TRP A 62 -6.88 2.00 -1.83
N LYS A 63 -8.11 1.55 -1.56
CA LYS A 63 -9.21 2.43 -1.16
C LYS A 63 -8.92 3.11 0.19
N LEU A 64 -8.41 2.36 1.16
CA LEU A 64 -8.05 2.88 2.48
C LEU A 64 -6.97 3.94 2.37
N LEU A 65 -5.89 3.66 1.64
CA LEU A 65 -4.81 4.62 1.41
C LEU A 65 -5.30 5.85 0.62
N SER A 66 -6.22 5.66 -0.32
CA SER A 66 -6.79 6.80 -1.06
C SER A 66 -7.62 7.72 -0.17
N ASP A 67 -8.36 7.13 0.77
CA ASP A 67 -9.22 7.87 1.70
C ASP A 67 -8.42 8.58 2.79
N GLU A 68 -7.23 8.08 3.11
CA GLU A 68 -6.32 8.69 4.08
C GLU A 68 -5.44 9.77 3.44
N LEU A 69 -4.89 9.52 2.25
CA LEU A 69 -4.05 10.48 1.53
C LEU A 69 -4.84 11.52 0.72
N GLY A 70 -6.14 11.33 0.54
CA GLY A 70 -7.00 12.21 -0.27
C GLY A 70 -6.76 12.13 -1.79
N GLU A 71 -5.91 11.20 -2.26
CA GLU A 71 -5.59 11.00 -3.68
C GLU A 71 -5.86 9.54 -4.08
N LYS A 72 -6.23 9.29 -5.34
CA LYS A 72 -6.46 7.92 -5.83
C LYS A 72 -5.15 7.11 -5.88
N ILE A 73 -4.96 6.26 -4.89
CA ILE A 73 -3.84 5.32 -4.81
C ILE A 73 -4.19 4.03 -5.54
N GLY A 74 -3.19 3.46 -6.20
CA GLY A 74 -3.28 2.13 -6.77
C GLY A 74 -1.90 1.57 -7.01
N LYS A 75 -1.85 0.30 -7.41
CA LYS A 75 -0.60 -0.46 -7.59
C LYS A 75 0.51 0.29 -8.36
N LYS A 76 0.15 1.02 -9.42
CA LYS A 76 1.13 1.73 -10.27
C LYS A 76 1.69 3.00 -9.63
N ASN A 77 0.86 3.70 -8.84
CA ASN A 77 1.22 5.01 -8.26
C ASN A 77 1.64 4.92 -6.81
N PHE A 78 1.32 3.82 -6.12
CA PHE A 78 1.63 3.63 -4.70
C PHE A 78 3.09 3.92 -4.38
N ARG A 79 4.02 3.32 -5.13
CA ARG A 79 5.44 3.54 -4.92
C ARG A 79 5.81 5.02 -5.04
N ALA A 80 5.38 5.68 -6.12
CA ALA A 80 5.65 7.11 -6.34
C ALA A 80 5.06 7.99 -5.22
N VAL A 81 3.85 7.68 -4.75
CA VAL A 81 3.19 8.43 -3.67
C VAL A 81 3.92 8.26 -2.35
N ILE A 82 4.28 7.03 -1.98
CA ILE A 82 5.04 6.81 -0.74
C ILE A 82 6.44 7.42 -0.83
N GLU A 83 7.10 7.31 -1.99
CA GLU A 83 8.38 7.98 -2.22
C GLU A 83 8.25 9.51 -2.09
N ARG A 84 7.12 10.09 -2.55
CA ARG A 84 6.79 11.50 -2.35
C ARG A 84 6.59 11.83 -0.86
N LEU A 85 5.81 11.04 -0.11
CA LEU A 85 5.58 11.27 1.33
C LEU A 85 6.87 11.19 2.16
N LEU A 86 7.74 10.24 1.83
CA LEU A 86 9.04 10.08 2.47
C LEU A 86 10.02 11.20 2.07
N SER A 87 9.91 11.73 0.85
CA SER A 87 10.78 12.80 0.34
C SER A 87 10.25 14.20 0.68
N GLN A 88 8.97 14.32 1.04
CA GLN A 88 8.27 15.57 1.26
C GLN A 88 7.34 15.49 2.47
N THR A 89 7.74 16.11 3.58
CA THR A 89 6.85 17.04 4.29
C THR A 89 6.63 18.28 3.40
N PRO A 90 5.43 18.90 3.44
CA PRO A 90 4.42 19.04 2.36
C PRO A 90 4.82 19.98 1.20
N PRO A 91 4.14 19.95 0.02
CA PRO A 91 3.14 21.00 -0.29
C PRO A 91 2.05 20.59 -1.32
N PRO A 92 1.18 21.55 -1.73
CA PRO A 92 -0.19 21.77 -1.30
C PRO A 92 -1.27 21.02 -2.11
N ASP A 93 -2.43 20.93 -1.49
CA ASP A 93 -3.76 20.73 -2.06
C ASP A 93 -3.92 21.21 -3.53
N PRO A 94 -4.38 20.36 -4.47
CA PRO A 94 -4.90 20.80 -5.75
C PRO A 94 -6.43 20.96 -5.63
N THR A 95 -6.88 22.14 -5.17
CA THR A 95 -8.22 22.65 -5.48
C THR A 95 -8.22 23.29 -6.87
#